data_AF-A0A2N1NDJ9-F1
#
_entry.id   AF-A0A2N1NDJ9-F1
#
_cell.length_a   1.000
_cell.length_b   1.000
_cell.length_c   1.000
_cell.angle_alpha   90.00
_cell.angle_beta   90.00
_cell.angle_gamma   90.00
#
_symmetry.space_group_name_H-M   'P 1'
#
loop_
_entity.id
_entity.type
_entity.pdbx_description
1 polymer ?
#
loop_
_entity_poly.entity_id
_entity_poly.type
_entity_poly.pdbx_seq_one_letter_code
_entity_poly.pdbx_strand_id
1 'polypeptide(L)' 'MDYAKNKSHSPQNITKTIDEPDLYEERIIKTGCAKENEELQICFADKKDWRLCQKELNNFKECWKVYQNKNKKLQED' A
#
# COMPACT_ATOMS: atom_id res chain seq x y z
N MET A 1 36.28 -11.95 -7.39
CA MET A 1 35.51 -11.78 -6.14
C MET A 1 34.12 -12.27 -6.41
N ASP A 2 33.94 -13.57 -6.23
CA ASP A 2 32.70 -14.29 -6.46
C ASP A 2 31.71 -14.01 -5.33
N TYR A 3 30.60 -13.35 -5.63
CA TYR A 3 29.45 -13.26 -4.74
C TYR A 3 28.22 -13.85 -5.43
N ALA A 4 28.23 -15.18 -5.54
CA ALA A 4 27.00 -15.94 -5.71
C ALA A 4 26.21 -15.90 -4.39
N LYS A 5 25.06 -15.23 -4.37
CA LYS A 5 24.02 -15.46 -3.36
C LYS A 5 22.64 -15.34 -3.99
N ASN A 6 22.14 -16.49 -4.43
CA ASN A 6 20.76 -16.70 -4.86
C ASN A 6 19.80 -16.24 -3.76
N LYS A 7 18.97 -15.24 -4.05
CA LYS A 7 17.76 -14.94 -3.27
C LYS A 7 16.61 -14.79 -4.27
N SER A 8 15.87 -15.88 -4.45
CA SER A 8 14.60 -15.88 -5.17
C SER A 8 13.63 -14.94 -4.45
N HIS A 9 13.17 -13.87 -5.11
CA HIS A 9 11.74 -13.54 -5.25
C HIS A 9 11.52 -12.35 -6.21
N SER A 10 10.97 -12.70 -7.37
CA SER A 10 10.25 -11.92 -8.38
C SER A 10 10.94 -10.71 -9.05
N PRO A 11 11.43 -10.86 -10.30
CA PRO A 11 11.62 -9.72 -11.20
C PRO A 11 10.24 -9.24 -11.66
N GLN A 12 9.70 -8.22 -11.00
CA GLN A 12 8.47 -7.58 -11.48
C GLN A 12 8.83 -6.82 -12.76
N ASN A 13 8.23 -7.29 -13.84
CA ASN A 13 8.30 -6.81 -15.22
C ASN A 13 8.17 -5.28 -15.32
N ILE A 14 9.24 -4.58 -15.69
CA ILE A 14 9.31 -3.11 -15.84
C ILE A 14 8.80 -2.71 -17.23
N THR A 15 7.57 -3.09 -17.56
CA THR A 15 6.81 -2.47 -18.65
C THR A 15 5.42 -2.14 -18.12
N LYS A 16 5.39 -1.25 -17.12
CA LYS A 16 4.16 -0.58 -16.68
C LYS A 16 3.78 0.43 -17.76
N THR A 17 2.71 0.20 -18.50
CA THR A 17 2.07 1.27 -19.28
C THR A 17 1.53 2.30 -18.30
N ILE A 18 1.74 3.60 -18.59
CA ILE A 18 1.37 4.71 -17.69
C ILE A 18 -0.15 4.71 -17.37
N ASP A 19 -0.95 4.04 -18.20
CA ASP A 19 -2.41 4.03 -18.13
C ASP A 19 -3.03 2.97 -17.20
N GLU A 20 -2.26 2.01 -16.65
CA GLU A 20 -2.82 0.95 -15.78
C GLU A 20 -2.32 1.06 -14.32
N PRO A 21 -3.23 1.18 -13.33
CA PRO A 21 -2.84 1.12 -11.93
C PRO A 21 -2.27 -0.28 -11.63
N ASP A 22 -1.16 -0.36 -10.89
CA ASP A 22 -0.68 -1.69 -10.49
C ASP A 22 -1.61 -2.36 -9.48
N LEU A 23 -1.35 -3.65 -9.25
CA LEU A 23 -2.07 -4.46 -8.27
C LEU A 23 -2.06 -3.87 -6.85
N TYR A 24 -1.07 -3.03 -6.51
CA TYR A 24 -1.01 -2.36 -5.22
C TYR A 24 -1.96 -1.15 -5.20
N GLU A 25 -1.85 -0.25 -6.18
CA GLU A 25 -2.72 0.92 -6.37
C GLU A 25 -4.20 0.49 -6.49
N GLU A 26 -4.48 -0.52 -7.30
CA GLU A 26 -5.83 -1.07 -7.48
C GLU A 26 -6.41 -1.56 -6.13
N ARG A 27 -5.61 -2.25 -5.31
CA ARG A 27 -6.04 -2.70 -3.98
C ARG A 27 -6.36 -1.52 -3.07
N ILE A 28 -5.51 -0.50 -3.05
CA ILE A 28 -5.73 0.70 -2.24
C ILE A 28 -7.01 1.42 -2.69
N ILE A 29 -7.22 1.59 -4.00
CA ILE A 29 -8.43 2.22 -4.56
C ILE A 29 -9.69 1.45 -4.14
N LYS A 30 -9.69 0.11 -4.24
CA LYS A 30 -10.81 -0.73 -3.82
C LYS A 30 -11.21 -0.55 -2.35
N THR A 31 -10.27 -0.14 -1.49
CA THR A 31 -10.57 0.11 -0.07
C THR A 31 -11.31 1.41 0.18
N GLY A 32 -11.25 2.37 -0.75
CA GLY A 32 -11.70 3.75 -0.54
C GLY A 32 -10.74 4.59 0.33
N CYS A 33 -9.58 4.06 0.71
CA CYS A 33 -8.59 4.71 1.58
C CYS A 33 -7.41 5.31 0.80
N ALA A 34 -7.61 5.64 -0.48
CA ALA A 34 -6.54 6.14 -1.35
C ALA A 34 -5.94 7.46 -0.87
N LYS A 35 -6.78 8.35 -0.33
CA LYS A 35 -6.35 9.66 0.19
C LYS A 35 -5.43 9.50 1.41
N GLU A 36 -5.83 8.70 2.39
CA GLU A 36 -5.04 8.46 3.60
C GLU A 36 -3.73 7.73 3.27
N ASN A 37 -3.75 6.85 2.26
CA ASN A 37 -2.53 6.24 1.75
C ASN A 37 -1.60 7.27 1.10
N GLU A 38 -2.13 8.18 0.27
CA GLU A 38 -1.35 9.25 -0.35
C GLU A 38 -0.71 10.16 0.69
N GLU A 39 -1.46 10.59 1.72
CA GLU A 39 -0.92 11.38 2.84
C GLU A 39 0.23 10.67 3.56
N LEU A 40 0.11 9.35 3.79
CA LEU A 40 1.18 8.54 4.37
C LEU A 40 2.41 8.44 3.47
N GLN A 41 2.20 8.23 2.16
CA GLN A 41 3.30 8.19 1.18
C GLN A 41 4.02 9.54 1.09
N ILE A 42 3.28 10.66 1.13
CA ILE A 42 3.85 12.01 1.16
C ILE A 42 4.70 12.21 2.42
N CYS A 43 4.18 11.85 3.60
CA CYS A 43 4.95 11.97 4.84
C CYS A 43 6.24 11.12 4.80
N PHE A 44 6.17 9.88 4.31
CA PHE A 44 7.35 9.05 4.16
C PHE A 44 8.31 9.61 3.10
N ALA A 45 7.79 10.15 2.00
CA ALA A 45 8.60 10.75 0.95
C ALA A 45 9.40 11.96 1.45
N ASP A 46 8.80 12.78 2.32
CA ASP A 46 9.43 13.93 2.98
C ASP A 46 10.43 13.49 4.06
N LYS A 47 9.99 12.70 5.03
CA LYS A 47 10.78 12.39 6.25
C LYS A 47 11.74 11.21 6.09
N LYS A 48 11.47 10.32 5.13
CA LYS A 48 12.14 9.02 4.95
C LYS A 48 12.15 8.12 6.20
N ASP A 49 11.25 8.37 7.15
CA ASP A 49 11.09 7.59 8.39
C ASP A 49 9.61 7.47 8.77
N TRP A 50 9.07 6.26 8.64
CA TRP A 50 7.67 5.97 8.95
C TRP A 50 7.32 6.17 10.42
N ARG A 51 8.30 6.13 11.34
CA ARG A 51 8.08 6.37 12.77
C ARG A 51 7.71 7.83 13.04
N LEU A 52 8.03 8.73 12.13
CA LEU A 52 7.66 10.15 12.19
C LEU A 52 6.32 10.44 11.50
N CYS A 53 5.67 9.42 10.93
CA CYS A 53 4.39 9.50 10.21
C CYS A 53 3.27 8.76 10.96
N GLN A 54 3.34 8.70 12.29
CA GLN A 54 2.36 7.96 13.09
C GLN A 54 0.92 8.46 12.91
N LYS A 55 0.75 9.77 12.69
CA LYS A 55 -0.56 10.37 12.46
C LYS A 55 -1.18 9.84 11.17
N GLU A 56 -0.46 9.95 10.07
CA GLU A 56 -0.89 9.50 8.74
C GLU A 56 -1.10 7.98 8.72
N LEU A 57 -0.22 7.23 9.42
CA LEU A 57 -0.33 5.79 9.58
C LEU A 57 -1.61 5.39 10.33
N ASN A 58 -1.98 6.13 11.39
CA ASN A 58 -3.19 5.86 12.15
C ASN A 58 -4.45 6.20 11.35
N ASN A 59 -4.45 7.33 10.62
CA ASN A 59 -5.56 7.68 9.71
C ASN A 59 -5.80 6.56 8.68
N PHE A 60 -4.72 6.09 8.02
CA PHE A 60 -4.82 5.00 7.06
C PHE A 60 -5.35 3.70 7.70
N LYS A 61 -4.88 3.35 8.90
CA LYS A 61 -5.37 2.17 9.65
C LYS A 61 -6.85 2.28 10.01
N GLU A 62 -7.32 3.45 10.42
CA GLU A 62 -8.72 3.68 10.77
C GLU A 62 -9.62 3.52 9.55
N CYS A 63 -9.26 4.13 8.42
CA CYS A 63 -9.99 3.92 7.17
C CYS A 63 -10.01 2.44 6.77
N TRP A 64 -8.86 1.76 6.85
CA TRP A 64 -8.75 0.36 6.47
C TRP A 64 -9.62 -0.57 7.34
N LYS A 65 -9.77 -0.27 8.63
CA LYS A 65 -10.68 -1.02 9.53
C LYS A 65 -12.13 -0.92 9.08
N VAL A 66 -12.57 0.24 8.58
CA VAL A 66 -13.93 0.41 8.05
C VAL A 66 -14.15 -0.49 6.83
N TYR A 67 -13.19 -0.55 5.91
CA TYR A 67 -13.23 -1.46 4.77
C TYR A 67 -13.30 -2.93 5.20
N GLN A 68 -12.47 -3.36 6.16
CA GLN A 68 -12.51 -4.72 6.68
C GLN A 68 -13.87 -5.07 7.31
N ASN A 69 -14.43 -4.16 8.10
CA ASN A 69 -15.73 -4.38 8.74
C ASN A 69 -16.88 -4.47 7.72
N LYS A 70 -16.83 -3.70 6.63
CA LYS A 70 -17.80 -3.81 5.52
C LYS A 70 -17.71 -5.17 4.83
N ASN A 71 -16.51 -5.63 4.52
CA ASN A 71 -16.31 -6.93 3.87
C ASN A 71 -16.67 -8.11 4.77
N LYS A 72 -16.46 -7.99 6.08
CA LYS A 72 -16.89 -9.01 7.03
C LYS A 72 -18.41 -9.17 7.02
N LYS A 73 -19.16 -8.06 7.05
CA LYS A 73 -20.63 -8.08 6.99
C LYS A 73 -21.14 -8.73 5.70
N LEU A 74 -20.53 -8.41 4.55
CA LEU A 74 -20.92 -8.98 3.25
C LEU A 74 -20.64 -10.49 3.10
N GLN A 75 -19.87 -11.10 4.01
CA GLN A 75 -19.59 -12.55 4.01
C GLN A 75 -20.47 -13.34 4.99
N GLU A 76 -21.25 -12.64 5.83
CA GLU A 76 -22.14 -13.23 6.82
C GLU A 76 -23.62 -13.21 6.38
N ASP A 77 -23.92 -12.58 5.24
CA ASP A 77 -25.23 -12.56 4.54
C ASP A 77 -25.29 -13.63 3.43
#